data_AF-A0A961RTI7-F1
#
_entry.id   AF-A0A961RTI7-F1
#
_cell.length_a   1.000
_cell.length_b   1.000
_cell.length_c   1.000
_cell.angle_alpha   90.00
_cell.angle_beta   90.00
_cell.angle_gamma   90.00
#
_symmetry.space_group_name_H-M   'P 1'
#
loop_
_entity.id
_entity.type
_entity.pdbx_description
1 polymer ?
#
loop_
_entity_poly.entity_id
_entity_poly.type
_entity_poly.pdbx_seq_one_letter_code
_entity_poly.pdbx_strand_id
1 'polypeptide(L)'
;MVERTGLMRNFTNMFLLLLGLSLTVPAANAQENWTATKLNRKQVTPALFAETRQPAPSRIPYMLKTEAPGSDIVAAWYSQPTTRYDHGVLGDKIEGGALVVQQASGRTHTFRLSPLEVFEDIAPRIADLDGDGVSEVVTILSALPGGASIAVFAMNGDMLEKIVSTPFIGRPYRWLNIAAIAPFGRGPGKQIAFVATPHIGGNLGFLAYGRRQLALVKSASGFSNHKIGSPELRLAAAADIDGDGVSELAVPDNDRKSLKIVRLTSDGIKLLASVSLPSPIDKAILVEGNGTQTSFTVGLENGSAYRIAR
;
A
#
# COMPACT_ATOMS: atom_id res chain seq x y z
N MET A 1 -62.07 -2.32 57.50
CA MET A 1 -62.72 -3.16 56.48
C MET A 1 -61.81 -3.17 55.27
N VAL A 2 -61.10 -4.22 54.87
CA VAL A 2 -61.11 -5.66 55.16
C VAL A 2 -59.65 -6.12 54.95
N GLU A 3 -59.21 -7.04 55.81
CA GLU A 3 -57.93 -7.76 55.76
C GLU A 3 -57.72 -8.50 54.44
N ARG A 4 -56.45 -8.65 54.00
CA ARG A 4 -55.95 -9.97 53.57
C ARG A 4 -54.48 -10.16 53.93
N THR A 5 -54.29 -11.14 54.81
CA THR A 5 -53.08 -11.79 55.31
C THR A 5 -52.36 -12.67 54.28
N GLY A 6 -51.06 -12.87 54.53
CA GLY A 6 -50.29 -14.05 54.16
C GLY A 6 -49.26 -13.79 53.05
N LEU A 7 -48.05 -14.34 53.05
CA LEU A 7 -47.35 -15.23 53.96
C LEU A 7 -45.88 -15.16 53.50
N MET A 8 -44.93 -14.88 54.40
CA MET A 8 -43.50 -14.93 54.06
C MET A 8 -43.11 -16.36 53.66
N ARG A 9 -42.44 -16.51 52.51
CA ARG A 9 -41.71 -17.72 52.14
C ARG A 9 -40.25 -17.36 51.89
N ASN A 10 -39.40 -17.77 52.84
CA ASN A 10 -37.96 -17.82 52.69
C ASN A 10 -37.58 -18.80 51.57
N PHE A 11 -36.86 -18.33 50.57
CA PHE A 11 -36.09 -19.19 49.67
C PHE A 11 -34.62 -18.77 49.73
N THR A 12 -33.85 -19.64 50.36
CA THR A 12 -32.40 -19.67 50.41
C THR A 12 -31.88 -19.92 49.00
N ASN A 13 -31.26 -18.91 48.36
CA ASN A 13 -30.57 -19.12 47.09
C ASN A 13 -29.10 -19.46 47.34
N MET A 14 -28.81 -20.72 47.05
CA MET A 14 -27.52 -21.39 47.05
C MET A 14 -26.58 -20.73 46.03
N PHE A 15 -25.46 -20.17 46.49
CA PHE A 15 -24.39 -19.65 45.64
C PHE A 15 -23.61 -20.85 45.06
N LEU A 16 -23.81 -21.17 43.78
CA LEU A 16 -22.89 -22.06 43.04
C LEU A 16 -21.71 -21.23 42.54
N LEU A 17 -20.56 -21.42 43.16
CA LEU A 17 -19.27 -20.87 42.72
C LEU A 17 -18.75 -21.71 41.54
N LEU A 18 -19.04 -21.32 40.30
CA LEU A 18 -18.39 -21.88 39.12
C LEU A 18 -16.98 -21.27 39.00
N LEU A 19 -15.97 -22.01 39.47
CA LEU A 19 -14.57 -21.75 39.12
C LEU A 19 -14.38 -22.07 37.63
N GLY A 20 -14.54 -21.06 36.77
CA GLY A 20 -14.06 -21.12 35.41
C GLY A 20 -12.54 -20.99 35.39
N LEU A 21 -11.83 -22.11 35.26
CA LEU A 21 -10.42 -22.09 34.86
C LEU A 21 -10.34 -21.55 33.42
N SER A 22 -10.13 -20.24 33.26
CA SER A 22 -9.70 -19.67 31.99
C SER A 22 -8.23 -20.04 31.78
N LEU A 23 -7.99 -21.16 31.11
CA LEU A 23 -6.69 -21.44 30.50
C LEU A 23 -6.49 -20.48 29.34
N THR A 24 -5.90 -19.31 29.61
CA THR A 24 -5.31 -18.48 28.57
C THR A 24 -4.08 -19.21 28.04
N VAL A 25 -4.24 -19.92 26.93
CA VAL A 25 -3.10 -20.35 26.13
C VAL A 25 -2.54 -19.09 25.47
N PRO A 26 -1.27 -18.69 25.73
CA PRO A 26 -0.67 -17.63 24.94
C PRO A 26 -0.60 -18.12 23.50
N ALA A 27 -1.22 -17.39 22.57
CA ALA A 27 -1.02 -17.62 21.16
C ALA A 27 0.46 -17.38 20.87
N ALA A 28 1.24 -18.45 20.81
CA ALA A 28 2.58 -18.42 20.27
C ALA A 28 2.43 -17.91 18.83
N ASN A 29 2.89 -16.68 18.58
CA ASN A 29 3.09 -16.19 17.22
C ASN A 29 4.16 -17.08 16.59
N ALA A 30 3.76 -18.22 16.04
CA ALA A 30 4.61 -19.03 15.20
C ALA A 30 4.85 -18.18 13.95
N GLN A 31 6.00 -17.49 13.94
CA GLN A 31 6.53 -16.90 12.73
C GLN A 31 6.63 -18.03 11.71
N GLU A 32 5.97 -17.88 10.58
CA GLU A 32 6.05 -18.90 9.54
C GLU A 32 7.53 -19.10 9.14
N ASN A 33 7.90 -20.33 8.77
CA ASN A 33 9.28 -20.69 8.43
C ASN A 33 9.68 -20.09 7.07
N TRP A 34 9.94 -18.79 7.01
CA TRP A 34 10.48 -18.14 5.82
C TRP A 34 11.99 -18.04 5.88
N THR A 35 12.65 -18.36 4.78
CA THR A 35 14.11 -18.37 4.68
C THR A 35 14.61 -17.44 3.57
N ALA A 36 15.80 -16.89 3.76
CA ALA A 36 16.50 -16.10 2.74
C ALA A 36 17.58 -16.93 2.06
N THR A 37 17.40 -17.21 0.76
CA THR A 37 18.40 -17.88 -0.06
C THR A 37 19.07 -16.87 -0.97
N LYS A 38 20.40 -16.74 -0.88
CA LYS A 38 21.16 -15.84 -1.76
C LYS A 38 21.08 -16.33 -3.21
N LEU A 39 20.79 -15.40 -4.13
CA LEU A 39 20.71 -15.69 -5.55
C LEU A 39 22.04 -15.37 -6.25
N ASN A 40 22.38 -16.21 -7.22
CA ASN A 40 23.46 -15.94 -8.17
C ASN A 40 22.94 -15.04 -9.30
N ARG A 41 23.84 -14.29 -9.96
CA ARG A 41 23.48 -13.31 -11.00
C ARG A 41 22.58 -13.85 -12.12
N LYS A 42 22.72 -15.13 -12.49
CA LYS A 42 21.91 -15.78 -13.53
C LYS A 42 20.46 -16.04 -13.12
N GLN A 43 20.17 -16.03 -11.82
CA GLN A 43 18.83 -16.28 -11.26
C GLN A 43 18.04 -14.99 -11.04
N VAL A 44 18.69 -13.83 -11.20
CA VAL A 44 18.08 -12.53 -10.93
C VAL A 44 17.57 -11.94 -12.24
N THR A 45 16.30 -11.56 -12.25
CA THR A 45 15.69 -10.91 -13.43
C THR A 45 16.12 -9.44 -13.51
N PRO A 46 16.27 -8.87 -14.73
CA PRO A 46 16.59 -7.45 -14.89
C PRO A 46 15.58 -6.51 -14.22
N ALA A 47 14.30 -6.92 -14.15
CA ALA A 47 13.22 -6.15 -13.53
C ALA A 47 13.44 -5.87 -12.03
N LEU A 48 14.33 -6.62 -11.37
CA LEU A 48 14.72 -6.34 -9.99
C LEU A 48 15.48 -5.01 -9.89
N PHE A 49 16.32 -4.70 -10.87
CA PHE A 49 17.23 -3.57 -10.83
C PHE A 49 16.83 -2.40 -11.72
N ALA A 50 16.06 -2.69 -12.77
CA ALA A 50 15.62 -1.71 -13.74
C ALA A 50 14.10 -1.56 -13.69
N GLU A 51 13.66 -0.32 -13.92
CA GLU A 51 12.29 -0.04 -14.27
C GLU A 51 12.00 -0.60 -15.67
N THR A 52 10.90 -1.33 -15.80
CA THR A 52 10.51 -2.00 -17.05
C THR A 52 9.33 -1.32 -17.74
N ARG A 53 8.65 -0.39 -17.06
CA ARG A 53 7.60 0.44 -17.66
C ARG A 53 8.18 1.42 -18.66
N GLN A 54 7.33 1.80 -19.61
CA GLN A 54 7.71 2.77 -20.64
C GLN A 54 7.85 4.17 -20.02
N PRO A 55 8.84 4.97 -20.46
CA PRO A 55 8.90 6.38 -20.09
C PRO A 55 7.60 7.11 -20.46
N ALA A 56 7.20 8.06 -19.61
CA ALA A 56 6.05 8.90 -19.88
C ALA A 56 6.27 9.74 -21.17
N PRO A 57 5.24 9.93 -22.02
CA PRO A 57 5.34 10.76 -23.22
C PRO A 57 5.77 12.21 -22.94
N SER A 58 5.52 12.70 -21.72
CA SER A 58 5.89 14.03 -21.24
C SER A 58 7.40 14.23 -21.06
N ARG A 59 8.19 13.15 -21.03
CA ARG A 59 9.66 13.16 -20.88
C ARG A 59 10.17 13.93 -19.66
N ILE A 60 9.36 13.97 -18.59
CA ILE A 60 9.82 14.42 -17.28
C ILE A 60 10.75 13.33 -16.72
N PRO A 61 11.89 13.68 -16.09
CA PRO A 61 12.82 12.69 -15.56
C PRO A 61 12.14 11.65 -14.66
N TYR A 62 12.57 10.40 -14.78
CA TYR A 62 12.04 9.20 -14.12
C TYR A 62 10.55 8.88 -14.31
N MET A 63 9.74 9.77 -14.88
CA MET A 63 8.31 9.55 -15.02
C MET A 63 7.98 8.49 -16.06
N LEU A 64 6.98 7.68 -15.73
CA LEU A 64 6.60 6.50 -16.46
C LEU A 64 5.13 6.58 -16.89
N LYS A 65 4.84 5.89 -17.99
CA LYS A 65 3.49 5.57 -18.40
C LYS A 65 3.08 4.29 -17.69
N THR A 66 1.96 4.36 -16.97
CA THR A 66 1.27 3.16 -16.47
C THR A 66 0.26 2.72 -17.50
N GLU A 67 0.22 1.43 -17.79
CA GLU A 67 -0.76 0.78 -18.64
C GLU A 67 -1.48 -0.29 -17.84
N ALA A 68 -2.78 -0.43 -18.04
CA ALA A 68 -3.60 -1.45 -17.41
C ALA A 68 -4.65 -1.96 -18.41
N PRO A 69 -5.02 -3.25 -18.36
CA PRO A 69 -6.17 -3.74 -19.11
C PRO A 69 -7.45 -3.12 -18.56
N GLY A 70 -8.48 -3.01 -19.40
CA GLY A 70 -9.79 -2.50 -19.00
C GLY A 70 -10.56 -1.90 -20.17
N SER A 71 -11.80 -1.50 -19.91
CA SER A 71 -12.71 -0.88 -20.88
C SER A 71 -12.80 0.65 -20.78
N ASP A 72 -12.35 1.23 -19.66
CA ASP A 72 -12.31 2.68 -19.45
C ASP A 72 -10.87 3.23 -19.52
N ILE A 73 -10.26 3.62 -18.40
CA ILE A 73 -8.88 4.12 -18.39
C ILE A 73 -7.88 2.96 -18.57
N VAL A 74 -7.09 3.02 -19.65
CA VAL A 74 -6.09 1.98 -20.00
C VAL A 74 -4.66 2.48 -19.87
N ALA A 75 -4.44 3.80 -19.82
CA ALA A 75 -3.13 4.35 -19.51
C ALA A 75 -3.19 5.67 -18.76
N ALA A 76 -2.14 5.97 -18.01
CA ALA A 76 -2.00 7.21 -17.26
C ALA A 76 -0.52 7.60 -17.11
N TRP A 77 -0.25 8.90 -17.12
CA TRP A 77 1.09 9.47 -16.88
C TRP A 77 0.99 10.91 -16.39
N TYR A 78 2.04 11.40 -15.74
CA TYR A 78 2.13 12.79 -15.34
C TYR A 78 2.73 13.67 -16.46
N SER A 79 2.36 14.94 -16.51
CA SER A 79 2.81 15.92 -17.50
C SER A 79 2.97 17.31 -16.87
N GLN A 80 3.41 18.28 -17.67
CA GLN A 80 3.66 19.67 -17.25
C GLN A 80 4.72 19.74 -16.13
N PRO A 81 6.01 19.51 -16.46
CA PRO A 81 7.08 19.54 -15.47
C PRO A 81 7.08 20.87 -14.71
N THR A 82 7.32 20.80 -13.41
CA THR A 82 7.35 21.99 -12.56
C THR A 82 8.39 21.85 -11.45
N THR A 83 8.97 22.97 -11.05
CA THR A 83 9.96 23.07 -9.96
C THR A 83 9.39 23.77 -8.73
N ARG A 84 8.05 23.92 -8.66
CA ARG A 84 7.37 24.65 -7.58
C ARG A 84 7.46 23.96 -6.22
N TYR A 85 7.81 22.68 -6.19
CA TYR A 85 7.99 21.88 -4.99
C TYR A 85 9.30 21.11 -5.13
N ASP A 86 10.32 21.46 -4.35
CA ASP A 86 11.72 21.12 -4.64
C ASP A 86 12.29 20.04 -3.71
N HIS A 87 11.45 19.09 -3.31
CA HIS A 87 11.77 18.10 -2.27
C HIS A 87 12.96 17.21 -2.63
N GLY A 88 13.06 16.74 -3.87
CA GLY A 88 14.20 15.92 -4.28
C GLY A 88 14.09 14.43 -3.93
N VAL A 89 12.95 14.00 -3.36
CA VAL A 89 12.86 12.67 -2.74
C VAL A 89 12.98 11.53 -3.75
N LEU A 90 12.58 11.77 -5.00
CA LEU A 90 12.55 10.80 -6.11
C LEU A 90 13.83 10.80 -6.98
N GLY A 91 14.85 11.55 -6.58
CA GLY A 91 16.14 11.63 -7.29
C GLY A 91 16.33 12.88 -8.16
N ASP A 92 15.28 13.67 -8.36
CA ASP A 92 15.35 15.03 -8.91
C ASP A 92 14.30 15.95 -8.27
N LYS A 93 14.27 17.23 -8.68
CA LYS A 93 13.40 18.28 -8.12
C LYS A 93 12.31 18.76 -9.10
N ILE A 94 11.91 17.90 -10.03
CA ILE A 94 10.95 18.18 -11.10
C ILE A 94 9.74 17.27 -10.91
N GLU A 95 8.62 17.89 -10.58
CA GLU A 95 7.37 17.19 -10.31
C GLU A 95 6.35 17.37 -11.43
N GLY A 96 5.27 16.59 -11.37
CA GLY A 96 4.18 16.64 -12.35
C GLY A 96 3.16 17.73 -11.99
N GLY A 97 2.87 18.63 -12.93
CA GLY A 97 1.82 19.64 -12.77
C GLY A 97 0.43 19.17 -13.19
N ALA A 98 0.35 18.08 -13.95
CA ALA A 98 -0.90 17.56 -14.48
C ALA A 98 -0.90 16.03 -14.62
N LEU A 99 -2.07 15.41 -14.47
CA LEU A 99 -2.32 14.00 -14.75
C LEU A 99 -2.95 13.89 -16.13
N VAL A 100 -2.43 13.00 -16.97
CA VAL A 100 -3.04 12.61 -18.24
C VAL A 100 -3.52 11.17 -18.12
N VAL A 101 -4.76 10.92 -18.55
CA VAL A 101 -5.28 9.56 -18.70
C VAL A 101 -5.68 9.33 -20.16
N GLN A 102 -5.59 8.09 -20.60
CA GLN A 102 -6.04 7.64 -21.89
C GLN A 102 -7.09 6.54 -21.69
N GLN A 103 -8.26 6.73 -22.30
CA GLN A 103 -9.31 5.73 -22.32
C GLN A 103 -9.04 4.66 -23.39
N ALA A 104 -9.71 3.51 -23.30
CA ALA A 104 -9.64 2.42 -24.28
C ALA A 104 -9.99 2.86 -25.71
N SER A 105 -10.82 3.91 -25.85
CA SER A 105 -11.14 4.55 -27.12
C SER A 105 -9.97 5.32 -27.76
N GLY A 106 -8.87 5.50 -27.03
CA GLY A 106 -7.70 6.29 -27.43
C GLY A 106 -7.79 7.78 -27.04
N ARG A 107 -8.96 8.27 -26.63
CA ARG A 107 -9.15 9.66 -26.16
C ARG A 107 -8.30 9.92 -24.91
N THR A 108 -7.72 11.11 -24.85
CA THR A 108 -6.92 11.57 -23.71
C THR A 108 -7.61 12.70 -22.96
N HIS A 109 -7.47 12.68 -21.64
CA HIS A 109 -8.00 13.71 -20.74
C HIS A 109 -6.90 14.19 -19.83
N THR A 110 -6.88 15.49 -19.52
CA THR A 110 -5.84 16.11 -18.69
C THR A 110 -6.45 16.84 -17.52
N PHE A 111 -6.07 16.45 -16.31
CA PHE A 111 -6.37 17.17 -15.09
C PHE A 111 -5.15 18.00 -14.68
N ARG A 112 -5.32 19.33 -14.53
CA ARG A 112 -4.25 20.24 -14.09
C ARG A 112 -4.43 20.56 -12.62
N LEU A 113 -3.37 20.40 -11.83
CA LEU A 113 -3.38 20.80 -10.43
C LEU A 113 -3.34 22.32 -10.28
N SER A 114 -3.79 22.80 -9.13
CA SER A 114 -3.53 24.17 -8.73
C SER A 114 -2.01 24.44 -8.63
N PRO A 115 -1.55 25.70 -8.69
CA PRO A 115 -0.15 26.04 -8.45
C PRO A 115 0.34 25.74 -7.02
N LEU A 116 -0.54 25.29 -6.12
CA LEU A 116 -0.20 24.99 -4.72
C LEU A 116 0.05 23.50 -4.47
N GLU A 117 -0.11 22.65 -5.49
CA GLU A 117 0.05 21.20 -5.40
C GLU A 117 0.91 20.68 -6.54
N VAL A 118 1.55 19.52 -6.36
CA VAL A 118 2.23 18.74 -7.41
C VAL A 118 1.83 17.28 -7.31
N PHE A 119 2.01 16.52 -8.39
CA PHE A 119 2.09 15.07 -8.31
C PHE A 119 3.54 14.71 -7.95
N GLU A 120 3.77 14.35 -6.68
CA GLU A 120 5.10 13.92 -6.18
C GLU A 120 5.21 12.39 -6.27
N ASP A 121 5.28 11.91 -7.50
CA ASP A 121 5.27 10.50 -7.89
C ASP A 121 5.81 10.35 -9.32
N ILE A 122 6.31 9.15 -9.66
CA ILE A 122 6.84 8.88 -11.01
C ILE A 122 5.83 8.16 -11.91
N ALA A 123 4.80 7.51 -11.35
CA ALA A 123 3.86 6.71 -12.15
C ALA A 123 2.49 6.57 -11.48
N PRO A 124 1.39 7.07 -12.04
CA PRO A 124 0.05 6.82 -11.49
C PRO A 124 -0.24 5.31 -11.40
N ARG A 125 -1.06 4.85 -10.47
CA ARG A 125 -1.50 3.44 -10.41
C ARG A 125 -2.94 3.35 -10.94
N ILE A 126 -3.19 2.44 -11.88
CA ILE A 126 -4.55 2.21 -12.43
C ILE A 126 -5.09 0.93 -11.80
N ALA A 127 -6.27 1.01 -11.19
CA ALA A 127 -6.94 -0.13 -10.60
C ALA A 127 -8.44 0.13 -10.47
N ASP A 128 -9.25 -0.87 -10.80
CA ASP A 128 -10.62 -0.98 -10.32
C ASP A 128 -10.59 -1.21 -8.79
N LEU A 129 -10.90 -0.16 -8.03
CA LEU A 129 -10.78 -0.11 -6.57
C LEU A 129 -12.03 -0.62 -5.86
N ASP A 130 -13.22 -0.44 -6.41
CA ASP A 130 -14.48 -0.85 -5.78
C ASP A 130 -15.13 -2.10 -6.41
N GLY A 131 -14.56 -2.60 -7.52
CA GLY A 131 -14.96 -3.83 -8.18
C GLY A 131 -16.12 -3.68 -9.15
N ASP A 132 -16.42 -2.46 -9.61
CA ASP A 132 -17.51 -2.19 -10.55
C ASP A 132 -17.13 -2.44 -12.03
N GLY A 133 -15.87 -2.79 -12.29
CA GLY A 133 -15.33 -3.02 -13.63
C GLY A 133 -14.79 -1.77 -14.34
N VAL A 134 -14.86 -0.60 -13.68
CA VAL A 134 -14.28 0.67 -14.15
C VAL A 134 -13.02 0.96 -13.34
N SER A 135 -11.95 1.36 -14.02
CA SER A 135 -10.67 1.62 -13.35
C SER A 135 -10.59 3.06 -12.85
N GLU A 136 -10.17 3.23 -11.60
CA GLU A 136 -9.67 4.50 -11.10
C GLU A 136 -8.15 4.67 -11.28
N VAL A 137 -7.70 5.91 -11.12
CA VAL A 137 -6.29 6.28 -11.08
C VAL A 137 -5.92 6.80 -9.70
N VAL A 138 -5.03 6.08 -9.02
CA VAL A 138 -4.46 6.45 -7.72
C VAL A 138 -3.15 7.20 -7.94
N THR A 139 -3.01 8.33 -7.26
CA THR A 139 -1.86 9.24 -7.37
C THR A 139 -1.38 9.69 -5.99
N ILE A 140 -0.17 10.24 -5.94
CA ILE A 140 0.37 10.92 -4.75
C ILE A 140 0.47 12.41 -5.08
N LEU A 141 -0.31 13.21 -4.36
CA LEU A 141 -0.21 14.67 -4.39
C LEU A 141 0.75 15.13 -3.30
N SER A 142 1.38 16.28 -3.49
CA SER A 142 1.99 17.06 -2.41
C SER A 142 1.57 18.51 -2.49
N ALA A 143 0.99 19.02 -1.41
CA ALA A 143 0.67 20.44 -1.26
C ALA A 143 1.85 21.20 -0.65
N LEU A 144 2.11 22.42 -1.17
CA LEU A 144 3.17 23.30 -0.69
C LEU A 144 3.18 23.43 0.84
N PRO A 145 2.05 23.74 1.53
CA PRO A 145 2.04 23.83 2.99
C PRO A 145 1.78 22.50 3.71
N GLY A 146 1.24 21.48 3.02
CA GLY A 146 0.61 20.32 3.65
C GLY A 146 1.39 19.00 3.57
N GLY A 147 2.35 18.89 2.65
CA GLY A 147 2.97 17.61 2.33
C GLY A 147 2.03 16.70 1.54
N ALA A 148 2.21 15.39 1.64
CA ALA A 148 1.61 14.43 0.73
C ALA A 148 0.17 14.04 1.05
N SER A 149 -0.55 13.58 0.02
CA SER A 149 -1.89 13.00 0.10
C SER A 149 -2.05 11.93 -0.98
N ILE A 150 -2.81 10.88 -0.70
CA ILE A 150 -3.27 9.94 -1.74
C ILE A 150 -4.53 10.53 -2.37
N ALA A 151 -4.62 10.54 -3.69
CA ALA A 151 -5.80 11.01 -4.42
C ALA A 151 -6.24 10.00 -5.47
N VAL A 152 -7.56 9.88 -5.63
CA VAL A 152 -8.23 8.99 -6.59
C VAL A 152 -8.91 9.84 -7.64
N PHE A 153 -8.68 9.51 -8.90
CA PHE A 153 -9.28 10.13 -10.07
C PHE A 153 -10.08 9.09 -10.86
N ALA A 154 -11.18 9.51 -11.46
CA ALA A 154 -11.99 8.66 -12.32
C ALA A 154 -12.63 9.48 -13.44
N MET A 155 -13.13 8.80 -14.47
CA MET A 155 -13.95 9.42 -15.49
C MET A 155 -15.37 9.66 -14.97
N ASN A 156 -15.88 10.87 -15.13
CA ASN A 156 -17.28 11.22 -14.93
C ASN A 156 -17.84 11.68 -16.27
N GLY A 157 -18.40 10.73 -17.03
CA GLY A 157 -18.68 10.92 -18.45
C GLY A 157 -17.39 11.21 -19.23
N ASP A 158 -17.32 12.39 -19.84
CA ASP A 158 -16.20 12.84 -20.66
C ASP A 158 -15.18 13.72 -19.89
N MET A 159 -15.29 13.79 -18.57
CA MET A 159 -14.41 14.60 -17.72
C MET A 159 -13.62 13.73 -16.76
N LEU A 160 -12.30 13.93 -16.73
CA LEU A 160 -11.45 13.40 -15.66
C LEU A 160 -11.66 14.22 -14.38
N GLU A 161 -12.11 13.58 -13.31
CA GLU A 161 -12.43 14.23 -12.03
C GLU A 161 -11.53 13.69 -10.90
N LYS A 162 -11.08 14.58 -9.99
CA LYS A 162 -10.50 14.16 -8.69
C LYS A 162 -11.66 13.78 -7.77
N ILE A 163 -11.89 12.48 -7.58
CA ILE A 163 -13.03 11.94 -6.83
C ILE A 163 -12.87 12.18 -5.33
N VAL A 164 -11.68 11.87 -4.80
CA VAL A 164 -11.38 11.99 -3.37
C VAL A 164 -9.88 12.10 -3.15
N SER A 165 -9.48 12.69 -2.03
CA SER A 165 -8.13 12.57 -1.50
C SER A 165 -8.15 12.39 0.02
N THR A 166 -7.11 11.79 0.57
CA THR A 166 -6.88 11.81 2.03
C THR A 166 -6.61 13.24 2.51
N PRO A 167 -6.68 13.51 3.83
CA PRO A 167 -6.04 14.69 4.38
C PRO A 167 -4.54 14.70 4.07
N PHE A 168 -3.94 15.88 3.95
CA PHE A 168 -2.50 16.01 3.83
C PHE A 168 -1.80 15.58 5.13
N ILE A 169 -0.63 14.94 5.00
CA ILE A 169 0.09 14.31 6.13
C ILE A 169 0.96 15.30 6.94
N GLY A 170 0.52 16.55 7.05
CA GLY A 170 1.05 17.55 7.97
C GLY A 170 1.66 18.76 7.28
N ARG A 171 2.97 18.74 7.05
CA ARG A 171 3.76 19.92 6.66
C ARG A 171 4.54 19.66 5.37
N PRO A 172 5.16 20.69 4.75
CA PRO A 172 5.96 20.51 3.53
C PRO A 172 7.02 19.42 3.72
N TYR A 173 7.35 18.74 2.63
CA TYR A 173 8.36 17.66 2.56
C TYR A 173 8.03 16.42 3.40
N ARG A 174 6.76 16.28 3.83
CA ARG A 174 6.24 14.99 4.30
C ARG A 174 5.70 14.23 3.11
N TRP A 175 6.32 13.09 2.82
CA TRP A 175 5.97 12.27 1.67
C TRP A 175 5.54 10.86 2.11
N LEU A 176 4.84 10.18 1.21
CA LEU A 176 4.40 8.79 1.36
C LEU A 176 4.62 8.04 0.05
N ASN A 177 4.79 6.72 0.11
CA ASN A 177 4.83 5.89 -1.09
C ASN A 177 3.70 4.85 -1.04
N ILE A 178 3.05 4.63 -2.18
CA ILE A 178 2.09 3.53 -2.34
C ILE A 178 2.87 2.22 -2.38
N ALA A 179 2.59 1.33 -1.44
CA ALA A 179 3.21 0.02 -1.32
C ALA A 179 2.60 -0.98 -2.30
N ALA A 180 1.27 -1.04 -2.37
CA ALA A 180 0.53 -1.92 -3.28
C ALA A 180 -0.95 -1.56 -3.33
N ILE A 181 -1.65 -2.04 -4.37
CA ILE A 181 -3.11 -2.03 -4.46
C ILE A 181 -3.57 -3.46 -4.72
N ALA A 182 -4.26 -4.07 -3.76
CA ALA A 182 -4.62 -5.49 -3.79
C ALA A 182 -5.83 -5.76 -2.87
N PRO A 183 -6.53 -6.90 -3.01
CA PRO A 183 -7.58 -7.29 -2.08
C PRO A 183 -6.97 -7.74 -0.74
N PHE A 184 -6.70 -6.78 0.15
CA PHE A 184 -6.18 -7.04 1.51
C PHE A 184 -7.28 -7.39 2.53
N GLY A 185 -8.56 -7.31 2.13
CA GLY A 185 -9.71 -7.68 2.94
C GLY A 185 -10.65 -8.62 2.18
N ARG A 186 -11.60 -9.23 2.91
CA ARG A 186 -12.57 -10.20 2.38
C ARG A 186 -13.78 -9.58 1.67
N GLY A 187 -13.81 -8.26 1.50
CA GLY A 187 -14.88 -7.54 0.82
C GLY A 187 -14.60 -7.35 -0.68
N PRO A 188 -15.59 -6.89 -1.46
CA PRO A 188 -15.33 -6.50 -2.84
C PRO A 188 -14.36 -5.31 -2.90
N GLY A 189 -13.62 -5.22 -4.00
CA GLY A 189 -12.66 -4.15 -4.25
C GLY A 189 -11.27 -4.38 -3.67
N LYS A 190 -10.39 -3.40 -3.91
CA LYS A 190 -8.98 -3.42 -3.51
C LYS A 190 -8.71 -2.33 -2.49
N GLN A 191 -7.77 -2.59 -1.58
CA GLN A 191 -7.27 -1.58 -0.66
C GLN A 191 -5.93 -1.02 -1.14
N ILE A 192 -5.67 0.24 -0.80
CA ILE A 192 -4.40 0.91 -1.10
C ILE A 192 -3.52 0.80 0.15
N ALA A 193 -2.47 -0.02 0.07
CA ALA A 193 -1.42 -0.06 1.07
C ALA A 193 -0.40 1.05 0.78
N PHE A 194 0.03 1.77 1.81
CA PHE A 194 0.98 2.87 1.68
C PHE A 194 1.87 2.98 2.93
N VAL A 195 3.06 3.56 2.79
CA VAL A 195 3.91 3.91 3.93
C VAL A 195 4.09 5.42 3.96
N ALA A 196 3.57 6.05 5.01
CA ALA A 196 3.76 7.47 5.27
C ALA A 196 5.08 7.74 5.98
N THR A 197 5.80 8.76 5.52
CA THR A 197 7.11 9.19 6.04
C THR A 197 8.13 8.05 6.14
N PRO A 198 8.41 7.31 5.04
CA PRO A 198 9.26 6.12 5.07
C PRO A 198 10.69 6.35 5.59
N HIS A 199 11.17 7.60 5.63
CA HIS A 199 12.50 7.96 6.13
C HIS A 199 12.52 8.50 7.56
N ILE A 200 11.35 8.60 8.21
CA ILE A 200 11.20 9.23 9.53
C ILE A 200 10.36 8.33 10.45
N GLY A 201 9.05 8.28 10.19
CA GLY A 201 8.09 7.58 11.05
C GLY A 201 7.81 6.16 10.59
N GLY A 202 7.78 5.93 9.28
CA GLY A 202 7.57 4.61 8.69
C GLY A 202 6.23 4.00 9.07
N ASN A 203 5.14 4.73 8.83
CA ASN A 203 3.79 4.29 9.18
C ASN A 203 3.11 3.62 7.99
N LEU A 204 3.00 2.29 8.03
CA LEU A 204 2.22 1.50 7.08
C LEU A 204 0.73 1.69 7.36
N GLY A 205 -0.05 1.97 6.33
CA GLY A 205 -1.51 2.08 6.41
C GLY A 205 -2.20 1.38 5.24
N PHE A 206 -3.47 1.03 5.46
CA PHE A 206 -4.36 0.48 4.44
C PHE A 206 -5.60 1.37 4.30
N LEU A 207 -5.88 1.86 3.09
CA LEU A 207 -7.09 2.61 2.78
C LEU A 207 -8.09 1.71 2.05
N ALA A 208 -9.33 1.71 2.50
CA ALA A 208 -10.46 1.21 1.72
C ALA A 208 -11.05 2.35 0.90
N TYR A 209 -11.36 2.07 -0.37
CA TYR A 209 -12.12 2.95 -1.22
C TYR A 209 -13.56 2.44 -1.36
N GLY A 210 -14.52 3.35 -1.27
CA GLY A 210 -15.92 3.03 -1.49
C GLY A 210 -16.81 4.25 -1.27
N ARG A 211 -17.92 4.32 -2.03
CA ARG A 211 -18.84 5.47 -2.01
C ARG A 211 -18.09 6.80 -2.22
N ARG A 212 -17.11 6.80 -3.13
CA ARG A 212 -16.26 7.96 -3.45
C ARG A 212 -15.51 8.52 -2.24
N GLN A 213 -15.15 7.67 -1.27
CA GLN A 213 -14.40 8.03 -0.07
C GLN A 213 -13.20 7.11 0.15
N LEU A 214 -12.15 7.64 0.80
CA LEU A 214 -11.02 6.86 1.30
C LEU A 214 -11.09 6.80 2.83
N ALA A 215 -11.18 5.58 3.38
CA ALA A 215 -11.20 5.35 4.81
C ALA A 215 -9.95 4.57 5.24
N LEU A 216 -9.24 5.09 6.26
CA LEU A 216 -8.13 4.36 6.87
C LEU A 216 -8.67 3.16 7.65
N VAL A 217 -8.29 1.96 7.23
CA VAL A 217 -8.73 0.70 7.82
C VAL A 217 -7.91 0.39 9.06
N LYS A 218 -6.58 0.29 8.89
CA LYS A 218 -5.60 0.05 9.96
C LYS A 218 -4.26 0.70 9.60
N SER A 219 -3.44 0.92 10.61
CA SER A 219 -2.05 1.37 10.45
C SER A 219 -1.13 0.81 11.52
N ALA A 220 0.17 0.72 11.21
CA ALA A 220 1.22 0.33 12.14
C ALA A 220 2.55 0.99 11.75
N SER A 221 3.33 1.38 12.75
CA SER A 221 4.68 1.90 12.56
C SER A 221 5.72 0.79 12.37
N GLY A 222 6.92 1.16 11.90
CA GLY A 222 8.04 0.22 11.82
C GLY A 222 8.32 -0.33 10.42
N PHE A 223 7.90 0.39 9.38
CA PHE A 223 8.03 0.01 7.97
C PHE A 223 8.65 1.10 7.11
N SER A 224 9.45 0.73 6.12
CA SER A 224 9.98 1.65 5.11
C SER A 224 9.98 1.00 3.73
N ASN A 225 9.30 1.58 2.76
CA ASN A 225 9.27 1.12 1.37
C ASN A 225 9.94 2.12 0.41
N HIS A 226 10.92 2.89 0.89
CA HIS A 226 11.63 3.82 0.03
C HIS A 226 13.04 4.14 0.56
N LYS A 227 14.00 4.25 -0.36
CA LYS A 227 15.34 4.82 -0.09
C LYS A 227 15.35 6.26 -0.57
N ILE A 228 15.66 7.20 0.32
CA ILE A 228 15.64 8.64 0.01
C ILE A 228 16.53 8.97 -1.19
N GLY A 229 16.01 9.77 -2.13
CA GLY A 229 16.70 10.18 -3.36
C GLY A 229 16.73 9.12 -4.46
N SER A 230 16.03 8.00 -4.30
CA SER A 230 15.91 6.95 -5.32
C SER A 230 14.63 7.15 -6.14
N PRO A 231 14.64 6.88 -7.45
CA PRO A 231 13.41 6.76 -8.23
C PRO A 231 12.74 5.37 -8.05
N GLU A 232 13.34 4.43 -7.33
CA GLU A 232 12.76 3.09 -7.15
C GLU A 232 11.65 3.10 -6.09
N LEU A 233 10.39 3.01 -6.53
CA LEU A 233 9.21 3.01 -5.68
C LEU A 233 8.68 1.61 -5.32
N ARG A 234 9.28 0.54 -5.86
CA ARG A 234 8.74 -0.84 -5.75
C ARG A 234 9.32 -1.64 -4.59
N LEU A 235 9.70 -0.99 -3.48
CA LEU A 235 10.20 -1.66 -2.27
C LEU A 235 9.05 -2.25 -1.42
N ALA A 236 8.04 -2.82 -2.08
CA ALA A 236 6.94 -3.56 -1.47
C ALA A 236 6.25 -4.37 -2.57
N ALA A 237 5.63 -5.49 -2.19
CA ALA A 237 4.84 -6.30 -3.11
C ALA A 237 3.67 -6.97 -2.38
N ALA A 238 2.55 -7.12 -3.07
CA ALA A 238 1.39 -7.86 -2.58
C ALA A 238 1.27 -9.21 -3.28
N ALA A 239 0.89 -10.24 -2.53
CA ALA A 239 0.59 -11.56 -3.08
C ALA A 239 -0.34 -12.33 -2.13
N ASP A 240 -1.24 -13.14 -2.66
CA ASP A 240 -2.00 -14.13 -1.90
C ASP A 240 -1.11 -15.37 -1.69
N ILE A 241 -0.53 -15.48 -0.50
CA ILE A 241 0.51 -16.49 -0.21
C ILE A 241 -0.04 -17.77 0.41
N ASP A 242 -1.33 -17.83 0.71
CA ASP A 242 -2.00 -19.05 1.19
C ASP A 242 -3.21 -19.47 0.36
N GLY A 243 -3.55 -18.73 -0.70
CA GLY A 243 -4.59 -19.05 -1.66
C GLY A 243 -6.00 -18.79 -1.13
N ASP A 244 -6.16 -17.94 -0.11
CA ASP A 244 -7.45 -17.66 0.51
C ASP A 244 -8.23 -16.50 -0.17
N GLY A 245 -7.66 -15.92 -1.22
CA GLY A 245 -8.19 -14.79 -1.97
C GLY A 245 -7.89 -13.43 -1.35
N VAL A 246 -7.23 -13.37 -0.19
CA VAL A 246 -6.75 -12.16 0.46
C VAL A 246 -5.24 -12.06 0.26
N SER A 247 -4.77 -10.92 -0.20
CA SER A 247 -3.34 -10.68 -0.36
C SER A 247 -2.67 -10.30 0.95
N GLU A 248 -1.43 -10.75 1.12
CA GLU A 248 -0.47 -10.26 2.09
C GLU A 248 0.42 -9.19 1.47
N LEU A 249 1.08 -8.42 2.33
CA LEU A 249 2.07 -7.43 1.92
C LEU A 249 3.46 -7.84 2.40
N ALA A 250 4.38 -8.01 1.46
CA ALA A 250 5.81 -8.03 1.71
C ALA A 250 6.35 -6.59 1.68
N VAL A 251 6.87 -6.11 2.80
CA VAL A 251 7.33 -4.73 2.99
C VAL A 251 8.53 -4.69 3.96
N PRO A 252 9.57 -3.89 3.71
CA PRO A 252 10.69 -3.81 4.63
C PRO A 252 10.35 -3.16 5.97
N ASP A 253 11.14 -3.46 6.99
CA ASP A 253 11.17 -2.70 8.24
C ASP A 253 11.82 -1.32 8.08
N ASN A 254 11.86 -0.52 9.16
CA ASN A 254 12.32 0.88 9.12
C ASN A 254 13.76 1.06 8.62
N ASP A 255 14.68 0.14 8.95
CA ASP A 255 16.06 0.19 8.46
C ASP A 255 16.27 -0.61 7.16
N ARG A 256 15.17 -1.19 6.64
CA ARG A 256 15.07 -2.04 5.45
C ARG A 256 15.92 -3.30 5.51
N LYS A 257 16.41 -3.72 6.69
CA LYS A 257 17.25 -4.91 6.86
C LYS A 257 16.45 -6.19 7.10
N SER A 258 15.13 -6.11 7.21
CA SER A 258 14.28 -7.29 7.22
C SER A 258 13.14 -7.14 6.23
N LEU A 259 12.81 -8.21 5.51
CA LEU A 259 11.54 -8.29 4.79
C LEU A 259 10.46 -8.79 5.75
N LYS A 260 9.45 -7.96 6.02
CA LYS A 260 8.27 -8.36 6.80
C LYS A 260 7.15 -8.77 5.86
N ILE A 261 6.49 -9.87 6.18
CA ILE A 261 5.27 -10.32 5.51
C ILE A 261 4.13 -10.10 6.49
N VAL A 262 3.16 -9.26 6.10
CA VAL A 262 2.06 -8.85 6.97
C VAL A 262 0.71 -9.12 6.32
N ARG A 263 -0.28 -9.44 7.18
CA ARG A 263 -1.68 -9.61 6.81
C ARG A 263 -2.53 -8.54 7.48
N LEU A 264 -3.43 -7.93 6.74
CA LEU A 264 -4.46 -7.06 7.30
C LEU A 264 -5.56 -7.94 7.91
N THR A 265 -5.92 -7.69 9.17
CA THR A 265 -7.00 -8.38 9.88
C THR A 265 -7.97 -7.37 10.50
N SER A 266 -9.10 -7.87 11.04
CA SER A 266 -10.03 -7.05 11.82
C SER A 266 -9.36 -6.37 13.02
N ASP A 267 -8.37 -7.03 13.61
CA ASP A 267 -7.73 -6.59 14.85
C ASP A 267 -6.57 -5.62 14.54
N GLY A 268 -5.88 -5.78 13.42
CA GLY A 268 -4.76 -4.92 13.04
C GLY A 268 -3.96 -5.46 11.87
N ILE A 269 -2.68 -5.06 11.82
CA ILE A 269 -1.71 -5.59 10.86
C ILE A 269 -0.93 -6.70 11.58
N LYS A 270 -1.18 -7.95 11.20
CA LYS A 270 -0.52 -9.13 11.80
C LYS A 270 0.78 -9.43 11.05
N LEU A 271 1.88 -9.58 11.79
CA LEU A 271 3.14 -10.08 11.25
C LEU A 271 3.07 -11.60 11.09
N LEU A 272 3.29 -12.09 9.87
CA LEU A 272 3.37 -13.52 9.56
C LEU A 272 4.82 -14.01 9.55
N ALA A 273 5.72 -13.20 8.99
CA ALA A 273 7.13 -13.50 8.91
C ALA A 273 8.00 -12.23 8.94
N SER A 274 9.23 -12.36 9.45
CA SER A 274 10.26 -11.34 9.39
C SER A 274 11.60 -11.98 9.07
N VAL A 275 12.11 -11.75 7.86
CA VAL A 275 13.34 -12.40 7.38
C VAL A 275 14.47 -11.38 7.34
N SER A 276 15.48 -11.56 8.20
CA SER A 276 16.66 -10.69 8.24
C SER A 276 17.53 -10.85 6.99
N LEU A 277 18.09 -9.73 6.54
CA LEU A 277 18.95 -9.60 5.38
C LEU A 277 20.28 -8.93 5.78
N PRO A 278 21.39 -9.23 5.09
CA PRO A 278 22.70 -8.70 5.47
C PRO A 278 22.90 -7.21 5.14
N SER A 279 21.99 -6.60 4.39
CA SER A 279 22.08 -5.22 3.91
C SER A 279 20.66 -4.68 3.65
N PRO A 280 20.43 -3.35 3.74
CA PRO A 280 19.13 -2.77 3.47
C PRO A 280 18.60 -3.10 2.07
N ILE A 281 17.31 -3.35 1.93
CA ILE A 281 16.61 -3.46 0.64
C ILE A 281 16.57 -2.08 -0.01
N ASP A 282 16.98 -1.98 -1.28
CA ASP A 282 16.90 -0.74 -2.07
C ASP A 282 16.55 -0.93 -3.55
N LYS A 283 16.00 -2.10 -3.87
CA LYS A 283 15.53 -2.49 -5.19
C LYS A 283 14.08 -2.94 -5.11
N ALA A 284 13.49 -3.22 -6.28
CA ALA A 284 12.15 -3.76 -6.34
C ALA A 284 12.00 -5.05 -5.51
N ILE A 285 10.79 -5.32 -5.05
CA ILE A 285 10.39 -6.62 -4.52
C ILE A 285 9.55 -7.29 -5.59
N LEU A 286 10.04 -8.42 -6.10
CA LEU A 286 9.36 -9.19 -7.13
C LEU A 286 8.63 -10.37 -6.51
N VAL A 287 7.46 -10.70 -7.03
CA VAL A 287 6.68 -11.89 -6.65
C VAL A 287 6.92 -12.97 -7.70
N GLU A 288 7.20 -14.20 -7.24
CA GLU A 288 7.32 -15.39 -8.08
C GLU A 288 6.43 -16.50 -7.51
N GLY A 289 5.80 -17.30 -8.37
CA GLY A 289 4.90 -18.38 -7.94
C GLY A 289 3.49 -17.90 -7.60
N ASN A 290 2.70 -18.75 -6.94
CA ASN A 290 1.34 -18.45 -6.48
C ASN A 290 0.98 -19.30 -5.26
N GLY A 291 0.01 -18.82 -4.48
CA GLY A 291 -0.47 -19.48 -3.26
C GLY A 291 0.71 -19.87 -2.36
N THR A 292 0.73 -21.12 -1.90
CA THR A 292 1.77 -21.64 -1.01
C THR A 292 3.16 -21.76 -1.64
N GLN A 293 3.28 -21.64 -2.96
CA GLN A 293 4.56 -21.61 -3.69
C GLN A 293 5.07 -20.18 -3.93
N THR A 294 4.39 -19.18 -3.38
CA THR A 294 4.80 -17.78 -3.52
C THR A 294 6.16 -17.54 -2.86
N SER A 295 7.02 -16.83 -3.56
CA SER A 295 8.29 -16.32 -3.03
C SER A 295 8.50 -14.86 -3.46
N PHE A 296 9.32 -14.15 -2.67
CA PHE A 296 9.69 -12.77 -2.93
C PHE A 296 11.17 -12.67 -3.26
N THR A 297 11.52 -12.06 -4.38
CA THR A 297 12.92 -11.75 -4.71
C THR A 297 13.21 -10.28 -4.39
N VAL A 298 14.26 -10.04 -3.60
CA VAL A 298 14.69 -8.71 -3.14
C VAL A 298 16.13 -8.42 -3.53
N GLY A 299 16.43 -7.16 -3.84
CA GLY A 299 17.79 -6.65 -4.07
C GLY A 299 18.23 -5.66 -3.00
N LEU A 300 19.50 -5.73 -2.60
CA LEU A 300 20.04 -4.99 -1.47
C LEU A 300 21.07 -3.93 -1.88
N GLU A 301 21.34 -2.97 -0.98
CA GLU A 301 22.28 -1.87 -1.20
C GLU A 301 23.72 -2.35 -1.49
N ASN A 302 24.12 -3.51 -0.97
CA ASN A 302 25.42 -4.12 -1.25
C ASN A 302 25.49 -4.85 -2.61
N GLY A 303 24.46 -4.76 -3.44
CA GLY A 303 24.37 -5.36 -4.77
C GLY A 303 24.02 -6.86 -4.79
N SER A 304 23.80 -7.48 -3.64
CA SER A 304 23.33 -8.87 -3.58
C SER A 304 21.80 -8.97 -3.72
N ALA A 305 21.31 -10.15 -4.11
CA ALA A 305 19.89 -10.45 -4.21
C ALA A 305 19.56 -11.75 -3.47
N TYR A 306 18.36 -11.83 -2.92
CA TYR A 306 17.87 -12.96 -2.12
C TYR A 306 16.46 -13.34 -2.55
N ARG A 307 16.17 -14.64 -2.55
CA ARG A 307 14.82 -15.17 -2.62
C ARG A 307 14.34 -15.49 -1.21
N ILE A 308 13.13 -15.04 -0.89
CA ILE A 308 12.44 -15.21 0.39
C ILE A 308 11.26 -16.14 0.17
N ALA A 309 11.29 -17.33 0.74
CA ALA A 309 10.29 -18.38 0.54
C ALA A 309 10.07 -19.21 1.81
N ARG A 310 8.93 -19.92 1.88
CA ARG A 310 8.63 -20.92 2.91
C ARG A 310 9.41 -22.22 2.71
#